data_AF-A0A8J8JMW3-F1
#
_entry.id   AF-A0A8J8JMW3-F1
#
_cell.length_a   1.000
_cell.length_b   1.000
_cell.length_c   1.000
_cell.angle_alpha   90.00
_cell.angle_beta   90.00
_cell.angle_gamma   90.00
#
_symmetry.space_group_name_H-M   'P 1'
#
loop_
_entity.id
_entity.type
_entity.pdbx_description
1 polymer ?
#
loop_
_entity_poly.entity_id
_entity_poly.type
_entity_poly.pdbx_seq_one_letter_code
_entity_poly.pdbx_strand_id
1 'polypeptide(L)' 'MPIAYCEECDWSRRVEDDADGELNEAMIRHYVETGHSVEQRELRESDRELES' A
#
# COMPACT_ATOMS: atom_id res chain seq x y z
N MET A 1 7.44 -2.70 -6.33
CA MET A 1 6.94 -1.53 -5.56
C MET A 1 5.68 -1.92 -4.79
N PRO A 2 5.73 -2.00 -3.46
CA PRO A 2 4.57 -2.39 -2.68
C PRO A 2 3.60 -1.22 -2.43
N ILE A 3 2.30 -1.52 -2.51
CA ILE A 3 1.19 -0.61 -2.23
C ILE A 3 0.27 -1.23 -1.18
N ALA A 4 -0.22 -0.42 -0.26
CA ALA A 4 -1.26 -0.76 0.68
C ALA A 4 -2.54 0.02 0.35
N TYR A 5 -3.70 -0.64 0.42
CA TYR A 5 -5.00 -0.05 0.12
C TYR A 5 -6.07 -0.48 1.13
N CYS A 6 -6.89 0.47 1.57
CA CYS A 6 -8.05 0.22 2.41
C CYS A 6 -9.34 0.40 1.61
N GLU A 7 -10.12 -0.68 1.46
CA GLU A 7 -11.38 -0.65 0.71
C GLU A 7 -12.52 0.06 1.47
N GLU A 8 -12.39 0.27 2.78
CA GLU A 8 -13.45 0.88 3.59
C GLU A 8 -13.46 2.41 3.52
N CYS A 9 -12.30 3.03 3.23
CA CYS A 9 -12.17 4.50 3.22
C CYS A 9 -11.29 5.05 2.11
N ASP A 10 -10.98 4.26 1.08
CA ASP A 10 -10.16 4.63 -0.08
C ASP A 10 -8.74 5.12 0.28
N TRP A 11 -8.25 4.79 1.48
CA TRP A 11 -6.89 5.15 1.87
C TRP A 11 -5.87 4.31 1.09
N SER A 12 -4.82 4.94 0.59
CA SER A 12 -3.72 4.24 -0.10
C SER A 12 -2.36 4.79 0.26
N ARG A 13 -1.35 3.90 0.32
CA ARG A 13 0.05 4.24 0.57
C ARG A 13 0.95 3.41 -0.34
N ARG A 14 1.87 4.07 -1.04
CA ARG A 14 2.91 3.43 -1.85
C ARG A 14 4.26 3.74 -1.24
N VAL A 15 5.17 2.77 -1.27
CA VAL A 15 6.57 2.96 -0.87
C VAL A 15 7.51 2.40 -1.95
N GLU A 16 8.77 2.81 -1.90
CA GLU A 16 9.83 2.28 -2.77
C GLU A 16 10.24 0.87 -2.34
N ASP A 17 10.89 0.12 -3.23
CA ASP A 17 11.12 -1.34 -3.14
C ASP A 17 11.94 -1.80 -1.91
N ASP A 18 12.58 -0.88 -1.19
CA ASP A 18 13.36 -1.14 0.03
C ASP A 18 12.67 -0.61 1.32
N ALA A 19 11.44 -0.10 1.22
CA ALA A 19 10.73 0.58 2.30
C ALA A 19 9.53 -0.21 2.86
N ASP A 20 9.54 -1.54 2.76
CA ASP A 20 8.48 -2.41 3.32
C ASP A 20 8.19 -2.15 4.80
N GLY A 21 9.22 -1.78 5.58
CA GLY A 21 9.05 -1.40 6.99
C GLY A 21 8.15 -0.17 7.18
N GLU A 22 8.29 0.85 6.32
CA GLU A 22 7.47 2.05 6.36
C GLU A 22 6.02 1.76 5.93
N LEU A 23 5.83 0.85 4.97
CA LEU A 23 4.50 0.44 4.54
C LEU A 23 3.77 -0.29 5.67
N ASN A 24 4.44 -1.24 6.31
CA ASN A 24 3.87 -2.01 7.41
C ASN A 24 3.51 -1.09 8.60
N GLU A 25 4.37 -0.12 8.94
CA GLU A 25 4.06 0.84 10.01
C GLU A 25 2.83 1.69 9.68
N ALA A 26 2.69 2.12 8.42
CA ALA A 26 1.52 2.87 7.96
C ALA A 26 0.24 2.03 8.01
N MET A 27 0.29 0.75 7.64
CA MET A 27 -0.85 -0.18 7.73
C MET A 27 -1.28 -0.41 9.18
N ILE A 28 -0.33 -0.66 10.08
CA ILE A 28 -0.60 -0.86 11.51
C ILE A 28 -1.24 0.39 12.11
N ARG A 29 -0.66 1.57 11.83
CA ARG A 29 -1.22 2.84 12.29
C ARG A 29 -2.66 3.02 11.80
N HIS A 30 -2.90 2.78 10.51
CA HIS A 30 -4.24 2.89 9.93
C HIS A 30 -5.24 2.00 10.67
N TYR A 31 -4.92 0.71 10.84
CA TYR A 31 -5.79 -0.22 11.56
C TYR A 31 -6.07 0.22 13.01
N VAL A 32 -5.06 0.73 13.72
CA VAL A 32 -5.23 1.20 15.10
C VAL A 32 -6.13 2.45 15.17
N GLU A 33 -6.03 3.36 14.21
CA GLU A 33 -6.79 4.61 14.20
C GLU A 33 -8.22 4.45 13.69
N THR A 34 -8.43 3.62 12.67
CA THR A 34 -9.74 3.50 11.98
C THR A 34 -10.45 2.18 12.27
N GLY A 35 -9.72 1.15 12.70
CA GLY A 35 -10.21 -0.22 12.78
C GLY A 35 -10.33 -0.91 11.42
N HIS A 36 -9.90 -0.26 10.32
CA HIS A 36 -10.07 -0.82 8.99
C HIS A 36 -8.92 -1.75 8.61
N SER A 37 -9.26 -2.82 7.91
CA SER A 37 -8.27 -3.73 7.32
C SER A 37 -7.66 -3.11 6.06
N VAL A 38 -6.38 -3.41 5.83
CA VAL A 38 -5.61 -2.89 4.70
C VAL A 38 -4.99 -4.05 3.95
N GLU A 39 -5.19 -4.08 2.63
CA GLU A 39 -4.64 -5.08 1.72
C GLU A 39 -3.31 -4.58 1.15
N GLN A 40 -2.27 -5.43 1.18
CA GLN A 40 -0.99 -5.15 0.53
C GLN A 40 -0.94 -5.83 -0.84
N ARG A 41 -0.49 -5.09 -1.86
CA ARG A 41 -0.27 -5.58 -3.21
C ARG A 41 1.13 -5.21 -3.69
N GLU A 42 1.80 -6.15 -4.34
CA GLU A 42 3.05 -5.86 -5.03
C GLU A 42 2.73 -5.37 -6.45
N LEU A 43 3.04 -4.11 -6.75
CA LEU A 43 3.06 -3.63 -8.13
C LEU A 43 4.38 -4.10 -8.73
N ARG A 44 4.28 -5.05 -9.68
CA ARG A 44 5.40 -5.41 -10.55
C ARG A 44 5.61 -4.29 -11.55
N GLU A 45 6.86 -3.90 -11.74
CA GLU A 45 7.26 -2.77 -12.60
C GLU A 45 6.80 -2.92 -14.06
N SER A 46 6.45 -4.14 -14.50
CA SER A 46 5.90 -4.43 -15.83
C SER A 46 4.52 -3.83 -16.12
N ASP A 47 3.80 -3.28 -15.14
CA ASP A 47 2.52 -2.59 -15.39
C ASP A 47 2.71 -1.17 -15.95
N ARG A 48 3.94 -0.62 -15.92
CA ARG A 48 4.26 0.75 -16.37
C ARG A 48 4.42 0.90 -17.89
N GLU A 49 4.51 -0.19 -18.64
CA GLU A 49 4.68 -0.17 -20.11
C GLU A 49 3.35 -0.24 -20.91
N LEU A 50 2.19 -0.01 -20.27
CA LEU A 50 0.89 0.02 -20.97
C LEU A 50 0.26 1.42 -21.09
N GLU A 51 1.02 2.48 -20.79
CA GLU A 51 0.59 3.88 -20.96
C GLU A 51 1.58 4.69 -21.83
N SER A 52 1.99 4.15 -22.98
CA SER A 52 2.76 4.88 -24.02
C SER A 52 2.02 4.93 -25.34
#